data_AF-A0A212JV06-F1
#
_entry.id   AF-A0A212JV06-F1
#
_cell.length_a   1.000
_cell.length_b   1.000
_cell.length_c   1.000
_cell.angle_alpha   90.00
_cell.angle_beta   90.00
_cell.angle_gamma   90.00
#
_symmetry.space_group_name_H-M   'P 1'
#
loop_
_entity.id
_entity.type
_entity.pdbx_description
1 polymer ?
#
loop_
_entity_poly.entity_id
_entity_poly.type
_entity_poly.pdbx_seq_one_letter_code
_entity_poly.pdbx_strand_id
1 'polypeptide(L)'
;MADDSNRMELLVAHLAKVIHDPVMPEIPPELADVAGLGAIQEHMGSLRDILDAFSRGDFSPNVRLRGVIAGRLKTLQASLLHLCWQIQQVADGDFTQRVDFLGEFATSFNSMVAQLDAALTALRHKEDELTRLTLALQHEVEQKADALGALSKRRLASGTWRSMTP
;
A
#
# COMPACT_ATOMS: atom_id res chain seq x y z
N MET A 1 -39.77 9.54 -43.90
CA MET A 1 -39.07 8.25 -43.61
C MET A 1 -37.58 8.33 -43.89
N ALA A 2 -37.11 8.89 -45.02
CA ALA A 2 -35.66 9.03 -45.29
C ALA A 2 -34.93 10.01 -44.35
N ASP A 3 -35.59 11.12 -43.97
CA ASP A 3 -35.02 12.18 -43.12
C ASP A 3 -34.75 11.71 -41.66
N ASP A 4 -35.68 10.93 -41.11
CA ASP A 4 -35.58 10.38 -39.75
C ASP A 4 -34.52 9.27 -39.62
N SER A 5 -34.36 8.47 -40.68
CA SER A 5 -33.30 7.45 -40.76
C SER A 5 -31.91 8.09 -40.78
N ASN A 6 -31.73 9.13 -41.58
CA ASN A 6 -30.46 9.87 -41.67
C ASN A 6 -30.13 10.57 -40.34
N ARG A 7 -31.15 11.10 -39.65
CA ARG A 7 -30.98 11.72 -38.33
C ARG A 7 -30.60 10.72 -37.25
N MET A 8 -31.17 9.51 -37.28
CA MET A 8 -30.78 8.42 -36.38
C MET A 8 -29.34 7.97 -36.62
N GLU A 9 -28.92 7.84 -37.87
CA GLU A 9 -27.52 7.52 -38.23
C GLU A 9 -26.55 8.59 -37.71
N LEU A 10 -26.91 9.87 -37.85
CA LEU A 10 -26.13 10.99 -37.31
C LEU A 10 -26.04 10.94 -35.78
N LEU A 11 -27.13 10.64 -35.08
CA LEU A 11 -27.15 10.50 -33.63
C LEU A 11 -26.23 9.35 -33.16
N VAL A 12 -26.32 8.19 -33.81
CA VAL A 12 -25.46 7.03 -33.49
C VAL A 12 -23.99 7.37 -33.75
N ALA A 13 -23.70 8.02 -34.87
CA ALA A 13 -22.34 8.47 -35.19
C ALA A 13 -21.81 9.47 -34.16
N HIS A 14 -22.64 10.40 -33.69
CA HIS A 14 -22.26 11.36 -32.64
C HIS A 14 -21.98 10.66 -31.30
N LEU A 15 -22.84 9.73 -30.88
CA LEU A 15 -22.63 8.96 -29.65
C LEU A 15 -21.35 8.11 -29.73
N ALA A 16 -21.04 7.54 -30.90
CA ALA A 16 -19.78 6.83 -31.10
C ALA A 16 -18.57 7.76 -30.91
N LYS A 17 -18.60 8.99 -31.44
CA LYS A 17 -17.55 10.00 -31.20
C LYS A 17 -17.42 10.37 -29.73
N VAL A 18 -18.54 10.58 -29.01
CA VAL A 18 -18.55 10.84 -27.57
C VAL A 18 -17.87 9.70 -26.76
N ILE A 19 -17.92 8.46 -27.25
CA ILE A 19 -17.29 7.32 -26.60
C ILE A 19 -15.80 7.19 -26.99
N HIS A 20 -15.45 7.36 -28.26
CA HIS A 20 -14.13 6.99 -28.79
C HIS A 20 -13.16 8.16 -28.99
N ASP A 21 -13.64 9.36 -29.30
CA ASP A 21 -12.76 10.46 -29.65
C ASP A 21 -12.04 10.97 -28.40
N PRO A 22 -10.76 11.35 -28.48
CA PRO A 22 -10.00 11.84 -27.33
C PRO A 22 -10.54 13.17 -26.80
N VAL A 23 -11.11 13.99 -27.68
CA VAL A 23 -11.72 15.27 -27.36
C VAL A 23 -13.23 15.13 -27.46
N MET A 24 -13.96 15.68 -26.48
CA MET A 24 -15.42 15.65 -26.50
C MET A 24 -15.96 16.42 -27.71
N PRO A 25 -16.72 15.79 -28.63
CA PRO A 25 -17.27 16.48 -29.79
C PRO A 25 -18.37 17.47 -29.40
N GLU A 26 -18.51 18.56 -30.15
CA GLU A 26 -19.67 19.46 -30.04
C GLU A 26 -20.92 18.79 -30.60
N ILE A 27 -22.08 19.09 -30.02
CA ILE A 27 -23.37 18.55 -30.49
C ILE A 27 -23.68 19.20 -31.85
N PRO A 28 -23.88 18.40 -32.92
CA PRO A 28 -24.29 18.93 -34.22
C PRO A 28 -25.60 19.73 -34.12
N PRO A 29 -25.75 20.85 -34.83
CA PRO A 29 -26.98 21.66 -34.81
C PRO A 29 -28.24 20.85 -35.11
N GLU A 30 -28.14 19.83 -35.97
CA GLU A 30 -29.23 18.93 -36.36
C GLU A 30 -29.71 18.01 -35.22
N LEU A 31 -28.91 17.90 -34.16
CA LEU A 31 -29.20 17.12 -32.95
C LEU A 31 -29.44 18.00 -31.72
N ALA A 32 -29.40 19.33 -31.85
CA ALA A 32 -29.49 20.26 -30.72
C ALA A 32 -30.84 20.18 -29.96
N ASP A 33 -31.90 19.79 -30.66
CA ASP A 33 -33.26 19.60 -30.14
C ASP A 33 -33.51 18.18 -29.58
N VAL A 34 -32.55 17.26 -29.73
CA VAL A 34 -32.68 15.89 -29.20
C VAL A 34 -32.62 15.93 -27.67
N ALA A 35 -33.79 15.78 -27.06
CA ALA A 35 -33.94 15.79 -25.61
C ALA A 35 -33.02 14.75 -24.93
N GLY A 36 -32.24 15.20 -23.94
CA GLY A 36 -31.36 14.34 -23.16
C GLY A 36 -29.97 14.10 -23.75
N LEU A 37 -29.70 14.46 -25.02
CA LEU A 37 -28.38 14.28 -25.63
C LEU A 37 -27.28 15.06 -24.89
N GLY A 38 -27.56 16.32 -24.54
CA GLY A 38 -26.64 17.14 -23.74
C GLY A 38 -26.33 16.54 -22.37
N ALA A 39 -27.34 15.98 -21.70
CA ALA A 39 -27.15 15.32 -20.41
C ALA A 39 -26.31 14.04 -20.53
N ILE A 40 -26.51 13.24 -21.59
CA ILE A 40 -25.67 12.07 -21.87
C ILE A 40 -24.22 12.52 -22.10
N GLN A 41 -24.00 13.56 -22.90
CA GLN A 41 -22.68 14.08 -23.20
C GLN A 41 -21.96 14.62 -21.93
N GLU A 42 -22.68 15.37 -21.09
CA GLU A 42 -22.16 15.85 -19.80
C GLU A 42 -21.80 14.70 -18.86
N HIS A 43 -22.65 13.68 -18.76
CA HIS A 43 -22.36 12.48 -17.96
C HIS A 43 -21.15 11.71 -18.50
N MET A 44 -21.02 11.56 -19.82
CA MET A 44 -19.87 10.90 -20.43
C MET A 44 -18.58 11.70 -20.23
N GLY A 45 -18.64 13.03 -20.30
CA GLY A 45 -17.50 13.91 -19.98
C GLY A 45 -17.07 13.74 -18.53
N SER A 46 -18.01 13.86 -17.59
CA SER A 46 -17.75 13.65 -16.16
C SER A 46 -17.16 12.26 -15.86
N LEU A 47 -17.65 11.21 -16.54
CA LEU A 47 -17.11 9.86 -16.40
C LEU A 47 -15.66 9.77 -16.88
N ARG A 48 -15.35 10.36 -18.04
CA ARG A 48 -13.99 10.41 -18.58
C ARG A 48 -13.04 11.11 -17.63
N ASP A 49 -13.42 12.27 -17.09
CA ASP A 49 -12.58 13.04 -16.15
C ASP A 49 -12.29 12.25 -14.88
N ILE A 50 -13.29 11.55 -14.33
CA ILE A 50 -13.13 10.70 -13.13
C ILE A 50 -12.18 9.53 -13.42
N LEU A 51 -12.38 8.82 -14.54
CA LEU A 51 -11.53 7.69 -14.92
C LEU A 51 -10.08 8.13 -15.15
N ASP A 52 -9.90 9.29 -15.78
CA ASP A 52 -8.60 9.89 -16.03
C ASP A 52 -7.90 10.28 -14.72
N ALA A 53 -8.61 10.89 -13.77
CA ALA A 53 -8.09 11.16 -12.43
C ALA A 53 -7.70 9.87 -11.68
N PHE A 54 -8.56 8.85 -11.69
CA PHE A 54 -8.29 7.57 -11.03
C PHE A 54 -7.08 6.86 -11.63
N SER A 55 -6.89 6.96 -12.95
CA SER A 55 -5.72 6.38 -13.63
C SER A 55 -4.39 6.99 -13.17
N ARG A 56 -4.41 8.25 -12.72
CA ARG A 56 -3.26 8.95 -12.12
C ARG A 56 -3.14 8.76 -10.61
N GLY A 57 -4.03 7.97 -10.00
CA GLY A 57 -4.10 7.80 -8.56
C GLY A 57 -4.72 8.98 -7.81
N ASP A 58 -5.38 9.91 -8.51
CA ASP A 58 -6.12 11.00 -7.88
C ASP A 58 -7.57 10.59 -7.63
N PHE A 59 -7.87 10.26 -6.37
CA PHE A 59 -9.22 9.89 -5.91
C PHE A 59 -9.92 11.05 -5.19
N SER A 60 -9.40 12.27 -5.26
CA SER A 60 -10.04 13.45 -4.66
C SER A 60 -11.29 13.97 -5.40
N PRO A 61 -11.47 13.77 -6.72
CA PRO A 61 -12.64 14.31 -7.40
C PRO A 61 -13.96 13.78 -6.85
N ASN A 62 -14.94 14.67 -6.71
CA ASN A 62 -16.28 14.29 -6.32
C ASN A 62 -17.02 13.69 -7.52
N VAL A 63 -17.49 12.45 -7.39
CA VAL A 63 -18.37 11.79 -8.38
C VAL A 63 -19.75 12.46 -8.35
N ARG A 64 -19.91 13.51 -9.16
CA ARG A 64 -21.17 14.26 -9.34
C ARG A 64 -22.20 13.55 -10.23
N LEU A 65 -21.82 12.42 -10.83
CA LEU A 65 -22.70 11.55 -11.61
C LEU A 65 -23.86 11.01 -10.74
N ARG A 66 -24.97 10.67 -11.40
CA ARG A 66 -26.13 10.01 -10.77
C ARG A 66 -26.38 8.64 -11.39
N GLY A 67 -27.17 7.82 -10.70
CA GLY A 67 -27.55 6.48 -11.17
C GLY A 67 -26.53 5.39 -10.86
N VAL A 68 -26.69 4.25 -11.53
CA VAL A 68 -25.96 3.01 -11.21
C VAL A 68 -24.45 3.16 -11.41
N ILE A 69 -24.02 3.79 -12.51
CA ILE A 69 -22.60 4.02 -12.83
C ILE A 69 -21.94 4.84 -11.72
N ALA A 70 -22.60 5.91 -11.26
CA ALA A 70 -22.10 6.73 -10.17
C ALA A 70 -21.93 5.96 -8.87
N GLY A 71 -22.87 5.07 -8.54
CA GLY A 71 -22.77 4.19 -7.38
C GLY A 71 -21.55 3.29 -7.47
N ARG A 72 -21.33 2.64 -8.62
CA ARG A 72 -20.17 1.76 -8.85
C ARG A 72 -18.84 2.52 -8.77
N LEU A 73 -18.77 3.72 -9.35
CA LEU A 73 -17.58 4.57 -9.26
C LEU A 73 -17.28 5.00 -7.83
N LYS A 74 -18.30 5.36 -7.04
CA LYS A 74 -18.12 5.72 -5.62
C LYS A 74 -17.64 4.54 -4.79
N THR A 75 -18.16 3.34 -5.05
CA THR A 75 -17.66 2.12 -4.41
C THR A 75 -16.19 1.90 -4.77
N LEU A 76 -15.84 1.99 -6.06
CA LEU A 76 -14.45 1.85 -6.51
C LEU A 76 -13.54 2.90 -5.85
N GLN A 77 -13.97 4.17 -5.81
CA GLN A 77 -13.26 5.27 -5.15
C GLN A 77 -12.99 4.97 -3.68
N ALA A 78 -14.01 4.54 -2.93
CA ALA A 78 -13.89 4.21 -1.52
C ALA A 78 -12.94 3.03 -1.30
N SER A 79 -13.03 1.99 -2.13
CA SER A 79 -12.08 0.86 -2.10
C SER A 79 -10.65 1.31 -2.36
N LEU A 80 -10.39 2.16 -3.36
CA LEU A 80 -9.05 2.65 -3.66
C LEU A 80 -8.49 3.56 -2.56
N LEU A 81 -9.32 4.43 -1.97
CA LEU A 81 -8.91 5.24 -0.82
C LEU A 81 -8.60 4.36 0.39
N HIS A 82 -9.39 3.31 0.65
CA HIS A 82 -9.12 2.36 1.70
C HIS A 82 -7.81 1.61 1.45
N LEU A 83 -7.54 1.21 0.20
CA LEU A 83 -6.27 0.58 -0.17
C LEU A 83 -5.08 1.48 0.17
N CYS A 84 -5.13 2.76 -0.21
CA CYS A 84 -4.08 3.73 0.12
C CYS A 84 -3.86 3.82 1.64
N TRP A 85 -4.96 3.86 2.40
CA TRP A 85 -4.88 3.85 3.87
C TRP A 85 -4.24 2.56 4.40
N GLN A 86 -4.62 1.38 3.91
CA GLN A 86 -4.04 0.10 4.33
C GLN A 86 -2.54 0.02 4.02
N ILE A 87 -2.12 0.51 2.85
CA ILE A 87 -0.70 0.60 2.48
C ILE A 87 0.06 1.50 3.46
N GLN A 88 -0.53 2.64 3.85
CA GLN A 88 0.10 3.53 4.83
C GLN A 88 0.22 2.85 6.20
N GLN A 89 -0.81 2.14 6.67
CA GLN A 89 -0.74 1.39 7.93
C GLN A 89 0.36 0.32 7.91
N VAL A 90 0.53 -0.40 6.80
CA VAL A 90 1.65 -1.34 6.62
C VAL A 90 3.00 -0.62 6.67
N ALA A 91 3.12 0.55 6.02
CA ALA A 91 4.33 1.36 6.07
C ALA A 91 4.65 1.86 7.49
N ASP A 92 3.62 2.12 8.29
CA ASP A 92 3.73 2.52 9.70
C ASP A 92 3.99 1.31 10.64
N GLY A 93 4.08 0.10 10.09
CA GLY A 93 4.46 -1.13 10.81
C GLY A 93 3.30 -2.04 11.22
N ASP A 94 2.07 -1.75 10.82
CA ASP A 94 0.93 -2.64 11.02
C ASP A 94 0.83 -3.69 9.91
N PHE A 95 1.51 -4.82 10.10
CA PHE A 95 1.47 -5.94 9.15
C PHE A 95 0.25 -6.86 9.30
N THR A 96 -0.73 -6.48 10.12
CA THR A 96 -2.00 -7.22 10.23
C THR A 96 -2.99 -6.86 9.13
N GLN A 97 -2.76 -5.76 8.41
CA GLN A 97 -3.60 -5.28 7.32
C GLN A 97 -3.74 -6.30 6.19
N ARG A 98 -4.97 -6.51 5.72
CA ARG A 98 -5.27 -7.41 4.60
C ARG A 98 -6.26 -6.76 3.64
N VAL A 99 -5.99 -6.91 2.34
CA VAL A 99 -6.86 -6.45 1.26
C VAL A 99 -7.73 -7.63 0.80
N ASP A 100 -9.05 -7.43 0.69
CA ASP A 100 -10.01 -8.46 0.26
C ASP A 100 -10.66 -8.16 -1.12
N PHE A 101 -10.27 -7.05 -1.75
CA PHE A 101 -10.72 -6.60 -3.07
C PHE A 101 -9.53 -6.53 -4.06
N LEU A 102 -9.80 -6.37 -5.36
CA LEU A 102 -8.80 -6.41 -6.46
C LEU A 102 -8.15 -7.78 -6.75
N GLY A 103 -8.75 -8.88 -6.29
CA GLY A 103 -8.43 -10.23 -6.76
C GLY A 103 -6.96 -10.63 -6.57
N GLU A 104 -6.24 -10.83 -7.69
CA GLU A 104 -4.83 -11.24 -7.67
C GLU A 104 -3.93 -10.22 -6.97
N PHE A 105 -4.19 -8.92 -7.15
CA PHE A 105 -3.45 -7.88 -6.43
C PHE A 105 -3.54 -8.08 -4.92
N ALA A 106 -4.74 -8.34 -4.40
CA ALA A 106 -4.96 -8.59 -2.97
C ALA A 106 -4.14 -9.79 -2.48
N THR A 107 -4.11 -10.86 -3.28
CA THR A 107 -3.39 -12.09 -2.95
C THR A 107 -1.88 -11.85 -2.88
N SER A 108 -1.31 -11.20 -3.88
CA SER A 108 0.12 -10.86 -3.91
C SER A 108 0.50 -9.86 -2.81
N PHE A 109 -0.32 -8.82 -2.60
CA PHE A 109 -0.10 -7.83 -1.55
C PHE A 109 -0.12 -8.48 -0.16
N ASN A 110 -1.15 -9.26 0.15
CA ASN A 110 -1.26 -9.93 1.45
C ASN A 110 -0.10 -10.91 1.70
N SER A 111 0.34 -11.63 0.67
CA SER A 111 1.51 -12.50 0.76
C SER A 111 2.78 -11.70 1.07
N MET A 112 3.00 -10.58 0.39
CA MET A 112 4.13 -9.68 0.63
C MET A 112 4.13 -9.15 2.07
N VAL A 113 2.99 -8.68 2.57
CA VAL A 113 2.86 -8.17 3.95
C VAL A 113 3.14 -9.27 4.99
N ALA A 114 2.62 -10.49 4.77
CA ALA A 114 2.87 -11.63 5.66
C ALA A 114 4.35 -12.05 5.67
N GLN A 115 5.01 -12.04 4.51
CA GLN A 115 6.44 -12.32 4.42
C GLN A 115 7.29 -11.28 5.14
N LEU A 116 6.91 -10.00 5.03
CA LEU A 116 7.58 -8.90 5.73
C LEU A 116 7.47 -9.06 7.26
N ASP A 117 6.27 -9.38 7.77
CA ASP A 117 6.04 -9.64 9.18
C ASP A 117 6.86 -10.83 9.71
N ALA A 118 6.89 -11.93 8.95
CA ALA A 118 7.69 -13.11 9.29
C ALA A 118 9.19 -12.79 9.32
N ALA A 119 9.69 -12.01 8.36
CA ALA A 119 11.09 -11.60 8.31
C ALA A 119 11.47 -10.71 9.50
N LEU A 120 10.64 -9.74 9.86
CA LEU A 120 10.86 -8.87 11.01
C LEU A 120 10.81 -9.63 12.34
N THR A 121 9.88 -10.57 12.47
CA THR A 121 9.79 -11.45 13.65
C THR A 121 11.04 -12.32 13.79
N ALA A 122 11.52 -12.90 12.69
CA ALA A 122 12.75 -13.67 12.68
C ALA A 122 13.98 -12.84 13.05
N LEU A 123 14.07 -11.59 12.55
CA LEU A 123 15.14 -10.65 12.90
C LEU A 123 15.14 -10.33 14.39
N ARG A 124 13.98 -10.02 14.98
CA ARG A 124 13.84 -9.75 16.42
C ARG A 124 14.29 -10.94 17.25
N HIS A 125 13.87 -12.15 16.89
CA HIS A 125 14.33 -13.36 17.58
C HIS A 125 15.85 -13.54 17.52
N LYS A 126 16.48 -13.22 16.39
CA LYS A 126 17.94 -13.28 16.25
C LYS A 126 18.64 -12.22 17.08
N GLU A 127 18.09 -11.02 17.16
CA GLU A 127 18.60 -9.94 18.01
C GLU A 127 18.53 -10.29 19.50
N ASP A 128 17.40 -10.87 19.94
CA ASP A 128 17.23 -11.35 21.32
C ASP A 128 18.23 -12.47 21.65
N GLU A 129 18.42 -13.41 20.73
CA GLU A 129 19.38 -14.51 20.86
C GLU A 129 20.82 -13.97 20.99
N LEU A 130 21.22 -13.05 20.12
CA LEU A 130 22.53 -12.40 20.16
C LEU A 130 22.74 -11.61 21.46
N THR A 131 21.72 -10.88 21.91
CA THR A 131 21.77 -10.13 23.17
C THR A 131 21.98 -11.07 24.35
N ARG A 132 21.23 -12.17 24.41
CA ARG A 132 21.37 -13.19 25.46
C ARG A 132 22.76 -13.83 25.46
N LEU A 133 23.28 -14.18 24.29
CA LEU A 133 24.61 -14.76 24.15
C LEU A 133 25.71 -13.78 24.56
N THR A 134 25.57 -12.52 24.20
CA THR A 134 26.52 -11.46 24.59
C THR A 134 26.58 -11.29 26.10
N LEU A 135 25.42 -11.25 26.78
CA LEU A 135 25.35 -11.17 28.24
C LEU A 135 25.97 -12.39 28.92
N ALA A 136 25.70 -13.60 28.41
CA ALA A 136 26.28 -14.83 28.93
C ALA A 136 27.82 -14.84 28.80
N LEU A 137 28.34 -14.44 27.63
CA LEU A 137 29.78 -14.33 27.39
C LEU A 137 30.44 -13.28 28.29
N GLN A 138 29.82 -12.12 28.48
CA GLN A 138 30.32 -11.09 29.40
C GLN A 138 30.43 -11.63 30.82
N HIS A 139 29.41 -12.35 31.29
CA HIS A 139 29.42 -12.97 32.61
C HIS A 139 30.55 -14.00 32.76
N GLU A 140 30.77 -14.86 31.75
CA GLU A 140 31.89 -15.82 31.77
C GLU A 140 33.26 -15.14 31.79
N VAL A 141 33.43 -14.05 31.03
CA VAL A 141 34.69 -13.29 30.99
C VAL A 141 35.00 -12.70 32.37
N GLU A 142 34.00 -12.13 33.03
CA GLU A 142 34.13 -11.54 34.37
C GLU A 142 34.50 -12.61 35.42
N GLN A 143 33.79 -13.75 35.41
CA GLN A 143 34.10 -14.88 36.29
C GLN A 143 35.56 -15.36 36.12
N LYS A 144 36.03 -15.47 34.88
CA LYS A 144 37.41 -15.88 34.60
C LYS A 144 38.42 -14.84 35.07
N ALA A 145 38.14 -13.55 34.89
CA ALA A 145 38.99 -12.47 35.36
C ALA A 145 39.13 -12.50 36.90
N ASP A 146 38.03 -12.69 37.62
CA ASP A 146 38.02 -12.80 39.07
C ASP A 146 38.80 -14.02 39.57
N ALA A 147 38.58 -15.18 38.94
CA ALA A 147 39.30 -16.41 39.27
C ALA A 147 40.81 -16.25 39.09
N LEU A 148 41.25 -15.64 37.97
CA LEU A 148 42.66 -15.35 37.71
C LEU A 148 43.23 -14.35 38.74
N GLY A 149 42.47 -13.31 39.09
CA GLY A 149 42.86 -12.35 40.12
C GLY A 149 43.05 -13.01 41.49
N ALA A 150 42.16 -13.92 41.88
CA ALA A 150 42.26 -14.68 43.13
C ALA A 150 43.48 -15.60 43.16
N LEU A 151 43.77 -16.30 42.05
CA LEU A 151 44.97 -17.14 41.92
C LEU A 151 46.26 -16.32 42.02
N SER A 152 46.31 -15.14 41.38
CA SER A 152 47.45 -14.23 41.45
C SER A 152 47.72 -13.76 42.89
N LYS A 153 46.69 -13.33 43.63
CA LYS A 153 46.79 -12.96 45.05
C LYS A 153 47.32 -14.11 45.92
N ARG A 154 46.85 -15.35 45.71
CA ARG A 154 47.36 -16.53 46.43
C ARG A 154 48.85 -16.79 46.14
N ARG A 155 49.28 -16.63 44.89
CA ARG A 155 50.67 -16.84 44.48
C ARG A 155 51.61 -15.81 45.09
N LEU A 156 51.18 -14.54 45.16
CA LEU A 156 51.94 -13.48 45.82
C LEU A 156 52.06 -13.75 47.32
N ALA A 157 50.95 -14.11 47.98
CA ALA A 157 50.95 -14.46 49.39
C ALA A 157 51.90 -15.63 49.71
N SER A 158 51.85 -16.73 48.93
CA SER A 158 52.73 -17.90 49.15
C SER A 158 54.20 -17.64 48.82
N GLY A 159 54.50 -16.70 47.90
CA GLY A 159 55.87 -16.25 47.62
C GLY A 159 56.49 -15.43 48.74
N THR A 160 55.71 -14.56 49.39
CA THR A 160 56.19 -13.71 50.51
C THR A 160 56.52 -14.49 51.78
N TRP A 161 55.88 -15.64 52.03
CA TRP A 161 56.23 -16.50 53.18
C TRP A 161 57.60 -17.18 53.02
N ARG A 162 58.06 -17.40 51.77
CA ARG A 162 59.27 -18.16 51.48
C ARG A 162 60.57 -17.35 51.61
N SER A 163 60.47 -16.02 51.73
CA SER A 163 61.59 -15.11 52.01
C SER A 163 61.66 -14.62 53.46
N MET A 164 60.77 -15.10 54.34
CA MET A 164 60.66 -14.71 55.75
C MET A 164 60.89 -15.86 56.74
N THR A 165 61.50 -16.96 56.30
CA THR A 165 62.07 -17.96 57.23
C THR A 165 63.56 -17.67 57.45
N PRO A 166 64.00 -17.56 58.71
CA PRO A 166 65.33 -17.08 59.11
C PRO A 166 66.48 -18.02 58.73
#